data_AF-X1FG57-F1
#
_entry.id   AF-X1FG57-F1
#
_cell.length_a   1.000
_cell.length_b   1.000
_cell.length_c   1.000
_cell.angle_alpha   90.00
_cell.angle_beta   90.00
_cell.angle_gamma   90.00
#
_symmetry.space_group_name_H-M   'P 1'
#
loop_
_entity.id
_entity.type
_entity.pdbx_description
1 polymer ?
#
loop_
_entity_poly.entity_id
_entity_poly.type
_entity_poly.pdbx_seq_one_letter_code
_entity_poly.pdbx_strand_id
1 'polypeptide(L)'
;MPPITITTMGWGGLISQGLEAIISEWRNNLGVEVKVRQLEPERFLYHLRQEKDEMFYIGWVADYPHPQNFLDILFQSGADNNYGEYSHPEIDALLEMAGVEPDYDSSLALYQQAEQKLVEDAACLPLWFGKNHILVKPYVKGYNLSPQGLVMLNSVSIERD
;
A
#
# COMPACT_ATOMS: atom_id res chain seq x y z
N MET A 1 -0.83 18.21 21.26
CA MET A 1 -1.45 17.32 20.26
C MET A 1 -1.84 16.03 20.96
N PRO A 2 -2.91 15.34 20.55
CA PRO A 2 -3.18 13.99 21.03
C PRO A 2 -2.00 13.06 20.67
N PRO A 3 -1.72 12.04 21.49
CA PRO A 3 -0.69 11.05 21.16
C PRO A 3 -1.09 10.28 19.89
N ILE A 4 -0.15 10.04 18.98
CA ILE A 4 -0.37 9.26 17.77
C ILE A 4 0.13 7.84 18.02
N THR A 5 -0.73 6.85 17.81
CA THR A 5 -0.33 5.44 17.75
C THR A 5 -0.40 4.95 16.31
N ILE A 6 0.69 4.32 15.85
CA ILE A 6 0.75 3.63 14.56
C ILE A 6 0.55 2.13 14.80
N THR A 7 -0.49 1.56 14.20
CA THR A 7 -0.66 0.12 14.10
C THR A 7 0.18 -0.44 12.95
N THR A 8 0.96 -1.49 13.18
CA THR A 8 1.73 -2.16 12.13
C THR A 8 1.76 -3.67 12.32
N MET A 9 2.14 -4.43 11.29
CA MET A 9 2.35 -5.87 11.41
C MET A 9 3.73 -6.15 12.02
N GLY A 10 3.83 -7.17 12.87
CA GLY A 10 5.14 -7.66 13.33
C GLY A 10 5.08 -8.49 14.61
N TRP A 11 6.27 -8.87 15.08
CA TRP A 11 6.48 -9.69 16.27
C TRP A 11 7.49 -9.04 17.21
N GLY A 12 7.27 -9.18 18.51
CA GLY A 12 8.31 -8.94 19.52
C GLY A 12 8.79 -7.50 19.67
N GLY A 13 8.05 -6.49 19.18
CA GLY A 13 8.34 -5.07 19.36
C GLY A 13 9.35 -4.47 18.38
N LEU A 14 9.93 -5.28 17.48
CA LEU A 14 10.84 -4.80 16.44
C LEU A 14 10.04 -4.26 15.25
N ILE A 15 10.25 -2.99 14.89
CA ILE A 15 9.58 -2.35 13.76
C ILE A 15 10.53 -2.20 12.58
N SER A 16 10.01 -1.93 11.39
CA SER A 16 10.87 -1.75 10.21
C SER A 16 11.78 -0.53 10.36
N GLN A 17 13.01 -0.60 9.84
CA GLN A 17 13.95 0.54 9.85
C GLN A 17 13.35 1.80 9.19
N GLY A 18 12.50 1.62 8.17
CA GLY A 18 11.77 2.72 7.55
C GLY A 18 10.82 3.41 8.52
N LEU A 19 10.04 2.63 9.29
CA LEU A 19 9.14 3.19 10.30
C LEU A 19 9.90 3.85 11.47
N GLU A 20 11.01 3.27 11.92
CA GLU A 20 11.90 3.90 12.92
C GLU A 20 12.41 5.27 12.44
N ALA A 21 12.88 5.34 11.20
CA ALA A 21 13.37 6.57 10.61
C ALA A 21 12.27 7.63 10.52
N ILE A 22 11.07 7.27 10.06
CA ILE A 22 9.91 8.18 9.99
C ILE A 22 9.58 8.74 11.37
N ILE A 23 9.49 7.89 12.40
CA ILE A 23 9.19 8.32 13.78
C ILE A 23 10.27 9.27 14.32
N SER A 24 11.54 8.95 14.06
CA SER A 24 12.66 9.81 14.45
C SER A 24 12.58 11.18 13.77
N GLU A 25 12.33 11.22 12.46
CA GLU A 25 12.22 12.48 11.71
C GLU A 25 11.01 13.30 12.15
N TRP A 26 9.87 12.68 12.44
CA TRP A 26 8.69 13.40 12.96
C TRP A 26 8.96 13.99 14.34
N ARG A 27 9.67 13.27 15.20
CA ARG A 27 10.09 13.81 16.50
C ARG A 27 11.02 15.00 16.34
N ASN A 28 12.04 14.88 15.48
CA ASN A 28 13.07 15.91 15.32
C ASN A 28 12.54 17.17 14.64
N ASN A 29 11.70 17.02 13.61
CA ASN A 29 11.24 18.14 12.79
C ASN A 29 9.91 18.73 13.26
N LEU A 30 9.03 17.92 13.87
CA LEU A 30 7.67 18.32 14.24
C LEU A 30 7.39 18.26 15.74
N GLY A 31 8.30 17.67 16.54
CA GLY A 31 8.08 17.48 17.98
C GLY A 31 6.95 16.49 18.29
N VAL A 32 6.61 15.62 17.35
CA VAL A 32 5.53 14.62 17.48
C VAL A 32 6.07 13.39 18.20
N GLU A 33 5.37 12.96 19.25
CA GLU A 33 5.62 11.65 19.87
C GLU A 33 4.69 10.60 19.28
N VAL A 34 5.28 9.50 18.81
CA VAL A 34 4.57 8.38 18.18
C VAL A 34 4.78 7.11 19.01
N LYS A 35 3.70 6.39 19.26
CA LYS A 35 3.72 5.02 19.79
C LYS A 35 3.51 4.04 18.64
N VAL A 36 4.06 2.83 18.75
CA VAL A 36 3.80 1.76 17.79
C VAL A 36 3.15 0.58 18.49
N ARG A 37 2.03 0.11 17.94
CA ARG A 37 1.38 -1.13 18.34
C ARG A 37 1.49 -2.14 17.22
N GLN A 38 2.00 -3.32 17.54
CA GLN A 38 2.07 -4.42 16.58
C GLN A 38 0.88 -5.34 16.72
N LEU A 39 0.34 -5.75 15.58
CA LEU A 39 -0.52 -6.91 15.46
C LEU A 39 0.27 -8.04 14.78
N GLU A 40 0.00 -9.27 15.19
CA GLU A 40 0.51 -10.45 14.50
C GLU A 40 0.06 -10.41 13.02
N PRO A 41 0.88 -10.80 12.04
CA PRO A 41 0.60 -10.59 10.62
C PRO A 41 -0.77 -11.11 10.15
N GLU A 42 -1.18 -12.32 10.55
CA GLU A 42 -2.48 -12.86 10.19
C GLU A 42 -3.61 -11.99 10.76
N ARG A 43 -3.46 -11.58 12.03
CA ARG A 43 -4.44 -10.72 12.69
C ARG A 43 -4.50 -9.33 12.06
N PHE A 44 -3.36 -8.75 11.72
CA PHE A 44 -3.28 -7.46 11.05
C PHE A 44 -4.10 -7.48 9.76
N LEU A 45 -3.88 -8.45 8.87
CA LEU A 45 -4.56 -8.49 7.57
C LEU A 45 -6.09 -8.62 7.68
N TYR A 46 -6.60 -9.42 8.63
CA TYR A 46 -8.04 -9.65 8.77
C TYR A 46 -8.76 -8.67 9.70
N HIS A 47 -8.03 -8.01 10.59
CA HIS A 47 -8.63 -7.17 11.64
C HIS A 47 -8.14 -5.72 11.65
N LEU A 48 -7.31 -5.29 10.70
CA LEU A 48 -6.80 -3.90 10.67
C LEU A 48 -7.92 -2.86 10.71
N ARG A 49 -9.03 -3.08 10.00
CA ARG A 49 -10.16 -2.13 10.00
C ARG A 49 -10.68 -1.87 11.43
N GLN A 50 -10.83 -2.91 12.23
CA GLN A 50 -11.39 -2.83 13.58
C GLN A 50 -10.34 -2.50 14.64
N GLU A 51 -9.08 -2.86 14.37
CA GLU A 51 -7.97 -2.77 15.31
C GLU A 51 -6.90 -1.76 14.86
N LYS A 52 -7.21 -0.80 13.98
CA LYS A 52 -6.35 0.36 13.72
C LYS A 52 -6.47 1.37 14.85
N ASP A 53 -5.34 2.00 15.18
CA ASP A 53 -5.31 3.19 16.03
C ASP A 53 -5.47 4.45 15.15
N GLU A 54 -4.88 5.58 15.58
CA GLU A 54 -4.93 6.84 14.83
C GLU A 54 -4.29 6.75 13.44
N MET A 55 -3.27 5.90 13.29
CA MET A 55 -2.58 5.65 12.03
C MET A 55 -2.25 4.16 11.89
N PHE A 56 -2.02 3.72 10.66
CA PHE A 56 -1.48 2.40 10.38
C PHE A 56 -0.41 2.45 9.29
N TYR A 57 0.47 1.46 9.31
CA TYR A 57 1.58 1.34 8.35
C TYR A 57 1.41 0.06 7.53
N ILE A 58 1.05 0.24 6.25
CA ILE A 58 0.76 -0.83 5.29
C ILE A 58 1.23 -0.43 3.89
N GLY A 59 1.43 -1.42 3.02
CA GLY A 59 1.63 -1.23 1.59
C GLY A 59 0.63 -2.04 0.78
N TRP A 60 0.44 -1.65 -0.48
CA TRP A 60 -0.40 -2.37 -1.44
C TRP A 60 0.44 -2.80 -2.65
N VAL A 61 0.16 -4.00 -3.16
CA VAL A 61 0.74 -4.52 -4.40
C VAL A 61 -0.43 -4.80 -5.33
N ALA A 62 -0.35 -4.32 -6.57
CA ALA A 62 -1.45 -4.44 -7.50
C ALA A 62 -1.74 -5.89 -7.85
N ASP A 63 -3.01 -6.31 -7.84
CA ASP A 63 -3.43 -7.62 -8.34
C ASP A 63 -3.35 -7.70 -9.88
N TYR A 64 -3.57 -6.57 -10.54
CA TYR A 64 -3.41 -6.36 -11.98
C TYR A 64 -2.89 -4.94 -12.26
N PRO A 65 -2.17 -4.71 -13.37
CA PRO A 65 -1.45 -3.46 -13.61
C PRO A 65 -2.39 -2.32 -14.08
N HIS A 66 -3.22 -1.82 -13.18
CA HIS A 66 -4.18 -0.76 -13.47
C HIS A 66 -4.37 0.18 -12.26
N PRO A 67 -4.47 1.52 -12.44
CA PRO A 67 -4.62 2.48 -11.34
C PRO A 67 -5.86 2.23 -10.47
N GLN A 68 -6.96 1.80 -11.09
CA GLN A 68 -8.18 1.35 -10.40
C GLN A 68 -7.90 0.37 -9.25
N ASN A 69 -6.95 -0.56 -9.41
CA ASN A 69 -6.63 -1.56 -8.38
C ASN A 69 -5.96 -0.95 -7.13
N PHE A 70 -5.51 0.30 -7.21
CA PHE A 70 -5.12 1.08 -6.04
C PHE A 70 -6.25 1.99 -5.59
N LEU A 71 -6.78 2.81 -6.51
CA LEU A 71 -7.62 3.94 -6.16
C LEU A 71 -9.00 3.51 -5.64
N ASP A 72 -9.69 2.62 -6.35
CA ASP A 72 -11.01 2.15 -5.95
C ASP A 72 -10.92 1.30 -4.69
N ILE A 73 -9.93 0.41 -4.64
CA ILE A 73 -9.79 -0.56 -3.55
C ILE A 73 -9.46 0.11 -2.22
N LEU A 74 -8.62 1.16 -2.25
CA LEU A 74 -8.08 1.79 -1.05
C LEU A 74 -8.81 3.07 -0.64
N PHE A 75 -9.49 3.76 -1.56
CA PHE A 75 -10.01 5.10 -1.29
C PHE A 75 -11.47 5.32 -1.69
N GLN A 76 -12.11 4.40 -2.41
CA GLN A 76 -13.55 4.52 -2.66
C GLN A 76 -14.33 4.35 -1.34
N SER A 77 -15.33 5.20 -1.14
CA SER A 77 -16.19 5.13 0.04
C SER A 77 -16.81 3.74 0.19
N GLY A 78 -16.61 3.11 1.34
CA GLY A 78 -17.19 1.80 1.64
C GLY A 78 -16.43 0.59 1.08
N ALA A 79 -15.34 0.78 0.32
CA ALA A 79 -14.50 -0.33 -0.14
C ALA A 79 -13.90 -1.11 1.04
N ASP A 80 -13.79 -2.43 0.93
CA ASP A 80 -13.37 -3.33 2.03
C ASP A 80 -11.92 -3.10 2.50
N ASN A 81 -11.04 -2.63 1.62
CA ASN A 81 -9.64 -2.33 1.94
C ASN A 81 -9.36 -0.84 2.17
N ASN A 82 -10.40 0.01 2.14
CA ASN A 82 -10.33 1.39 2.60
C ASN A 82 -10.27 1.44 4.13
N TYR A 83 -9.13 1.01 4.70
CA TYR A 83 -8.87 1.01 6.13
C TYR A 83 -8.75 2.43 6.70
N GLY A 84 -8.43 3.42 5.86
CA GLY A 84 -8.45 4.83 6.24
C GLY A 84 -9.86 5.35 6.53
N GLU A 85 -10.90 4.63 6.08
CA GLU A 85 -12.29 5.07 6.12
C GLU A 85 -12.48 6.41 5.41
N TYR A 86 -11.65 6.67 4.39
CA TYR A 86 -11.71 7.88 3.60
C TYR A 86 -13.03 7.92 2.83
N SER A 87 -13.67 9.09 2.79
CA SER A 87 -14.94 9.27 2.09
C SER A 87 -15.03 10.68 1.54
N HIS A 88 -15.10 10.80 0.22
CA HIS A 88 -15.20 12.07 -0.46
C HIS A 88 -16.04 11.95 -1.74
N PRO A 89 -17.24 12.56 -1.80
CA PRO A 89 -18.19 12.36 -2.91
C PRO A 89 -17.64 12.68 -4.30
N GLU A 90 -16.77 13.69 -4.42
CA GLU A 90 -16.17 14.04 -5.71
C GLU A 90 -15.19 12.98 -6.21
N ILE A 91 -14.46 12.33 -5.30
CA ILE A 91 -13.53 11.26 -5.67
C ILE A 91 -14.31 10.01 -6.02
N ASP A 92 -15.34 9.67 -5.24
CA ASP A 92 -16.23 8.55 -5.57
C ASP A 92 -16.81 8.71 -6.99
N ALA A 93 -17.26 9.92 -7.35
CA ALA A 93 -17.75 10.22 -8.69
C ALA A 93 -16.66 10.08 -9.77
N LEU A 94 -15.45 10.57 -9.52
CA LEU A 94 -14.32 10.43 -10.46
C LEU A 94 -13.94 8.97 -10.68
N LEU A 95 -13.88 8.16 -9.61
CA LEU A 95 -13.56 6.73 -9.69
C LEU A 95 -14.65 5.95 -10.42
N GLU A 96 -15.93 6.25 -10.15
CA GLU A 96 -17.05 5.63 -10.87
C GLU A 96 -17.01 5.97 -12.36
N MET A 97 -16.83 7.25 -12.71
CA MET A 97 -16.69 7.69 -14.11
C MET A 97 -15.50 7.03 -14.80
N ALA A 98 -14.34 6.96 -14.13
CA ALA A 98 -13.15 6.34 -14.67
C ALA A 98 -13.34 4.84 -14.95
N GLY A 99 -14.05 4.14 -14.06
CA GLY A 99 -14.28 2.69 -14.16
C GLY A 99 -15.25 2.28 -15.27
N VAL A 100 -16.10 3.20 -15.76
CA VAL A 100 -17.05 2.94 -16.85
C VAL A 100 -16.69 3.63 -18.18
N GLU A 101 -15.64 4.44 -18.21
CA GLU A 101 -15.18 5.14 -19.40
C GLU A 101 -14.52 4.17 -20.41
N PRO A 102 -15.07 4.02 -21.64
CA PRO A 102 -14.53 3.10 -22.64
C PRO A 102 -13.21 3.54 -23.27
N ASP A 103 -12.92 4.84 -23.33
CA ASP A 103 -11.65 5.35 -23.84
C ASP A 103 -10.57 5.29 -22.77
N TYR A 104 -9.49 4.57 -23.05
CA TYR A 104 -8.43 4.31 -22.07
C TYR A 104 -7.74 5.59 -21.59
N ASP A 105 -7.41 6.52 -22.49
CA ASP A 105 -6.70 7.75 -22.12
C ASP A 105 -7.61 8.67 -21.29
N SER A 106 -8.90 8.72 -21.62
CA SER A 106 -9.91 9.45 -20.84
C SER A 106 -10.12 8.84 -19.45
N SER A 107 -10.23 7.50 -19.35
CA SER A 107 -10.30 6.78 -18.07
C SER A 107 -9.08 7.06 -17.21
N LEU A 108 -7.88 7.00 -17.78
CA LEU A 108 -6.63 7.28 -17.08
C LEU A 108 -6.58 8.74 -16.58
N ALA A 109 -7.04 9.71 -17.36
CA ALA A 109 -7.10 11.10 -16.96
C ALA A 109 -8.06 11.35 -15.78
N LEU A 110 -9.15 10.58 -15.69
CA LEU A 110 -10.08 10.64 -14.55
C LEU A 110 -9.43 10.05 -13.29
N TYR A 111 -8.73 8.91 -13.40
CA TYR A 111 -7.96 8.36 -12.29
C TYR A 111 -6.87 9.31 -11.78
N GLN A 112 -6.17 9.99 -12.68
CA GLN A 112 -5.16 11.00 -12.31
C GLN A 112 -5.77 12.19 -11.55
N GLN A 113 -6.97 12.63 -11.94
CA GLN A 113 -7.69 13.68 -11.21
C GLN A 113 -8.09 13.21 -9.81
N ALA A 114 -8.54 11.97 -9.66
CA ALA A 114 -8.83 11.40 -8.35
C ALA A 114 -7.56 11.29 -7.47
N GLU A 115 -6.46 10.80 -8.03
CA GLU A 115 -5.16 10.70 -7.34
C GLU A 115 -4.67 12.07 -6.86
N GLN A 116 -4.75 13.10 -7.72
CA GLN A 116 -4.35 14.46 -7.36
C GLN A 116 -5.15 14.97 -6.14
N LYS A 117 -6.46 14.74 -6.10
CA LYS A 117 -7.30 15.13 -4.96
C LYS A 117 -6.97 14.36 -3.69
N LEU A 118 -6.68 13.06 -3.80
CA LEU A 118 -6.25 12.26 -2.64
C LEU A 118 -4.94 12.79 -2.03
N VAL A 119 -4.02 13.29 -2.87
CA VAL A 119 -2.78 13.94 -2.41
C VAL A 119 -3.09 15.29 -1.74
N GLU A 120 -3.97 16.11 -2.32
CA GLU A 120 -4.39 17.40 -1.76
C GLU A 120 -5.05 17.25 -0.39
N ASP A 121 -5.87 16.21 -0.22
CA ASP A 121 -6.56 15.89 1.03
C ASP A 121 -5.66 15.19 2.06
N ALA A 122 -4.43 14.80 1.67
CA ALA A 122 -3.55 13.94 2.46
C ALA A 122 -4.26 12.67 2.95
N ALA A 123 -5.07 12.04 2.08
CA ALA A 123 -5.85 10.84 2.39
C ALA A 123 -4.96 9.65 2.86
N CYS A 124 -3.70 9.64 2.42
CA CYS A 124 -2.64 8.82 2.98
C CYS A 124 -1.31 9.58 2.90
N LEU A 125 -0.24 8.98 3.44
CA LEU A 125 1.13 9.46 3.27
C LEU A 125 1.90 8.48 2.35
N PRO A 126 1.99 8.76 1.03
CA PRO A 126 2.76 7.93 0.12
C PRO A 126 4.25 7.96 0.51
N LEU A 127 4.87 6.79 0.63
CA LEU A 127 6.26 6.70 1.10
C LEU A 127 7.24 6.36 -0.04
N TRP A 128 7.02 5.24 -0.74
CA TRP A 128 7.85 4.82 -1.88
C TRP A 128 7.16 3.74 -2.71
N PHE A 129 7.65 3.56 -3.94
CA PHE A 129 7.36 2.38 -4.75
C PHE A 129 8.33 1.25 -4.41
N GLY A 130 7.79 0.08 -4.09
CA GLY A 130 8.57 -1.10 -3.71
C GLY A 130 9.49 -1.60 -4.84
N LYS A 131 10.66 -2.12 -4.47
CA LYS A 131 11.60 -2.77 -5.40
C LYS A 131 11.93 -4.16 -4.91
N ASN A 132 11.85 -5.14 -5.81
CA ASN A 132 12.24 -6.51 -5.54
C ASN A 132 13.74 -6.69 -5.78
N HIS A 133 14.47 -7.10 -4.76
CA HIS A 133 15.88 -7.47 -4.85
C HIS A 133 16.00 -8.96 -4.58
N ILE A 134 16.31 -9.75 -5.60
CA ILE A 134 16.33 -11.22 -5.51
C ILE A 134 17.69 -11.75 -5.96
N LEU A 135 18.23 -12.70 -5.18
CA LEU A 135 19.42 -13.45 -5.53
C LEU A 135 19.02 -14.83 -6.07
N VAL A 136 19.34 -15.09 -7.33
CA VAL A 136 19.04 -16.36 -8.02
C VAL A 136 20.35 -17.10 -8.26
N LYS A 137 20.41 -18.37 -7.86
CA LYS A 137 21.60 -19.20 -8.10
C LYS A 137 21.78 -19.43 -9.62
N PRO A 138 23.02 -19.47 -10.14
CA PRO A 138 23.26 -19.62 -11.59
C PRO A 138 22.63 -20.87 -12.23
N TYR A 139 22.43 -21.94 -11.44
CA TYR A 139 21.81 -23.20 -11.87
C TYR A 139 20.27 -23.17 -11.91
N VAL A 140 19.64 -22.08 -11.47
CA VAL A 140 18.19 -21.89 -11.57
C VAL A 140 17.90 -21.12 -12.85
N LYS A 141 17.20 -21.74 -13.79
CA LYS A 141 16.81 -21.11 -15.07
C LYS A 141 15.34 -20.74 -15.08
N GLY A 142 14.99 -19.76 -15.90
CA GLY A 142 13.61 -19.33 -16.12
C GLY A 142 12.95 -18.62 -14.92
N TYR A 143 13.74 -18.18 -13.94
CA TYR A 143 13.27 -17.37 -12.81
C TYR A 143 13.10 -15.92 -13.26
N ASN A 144 11.88 -15.55 -13.64
CA ASN A 144 11.50 -14.18 -14.00
C ASN A 144 10.40 -13.68 -13.06
N LEU A 145 10.55 -12.44 -12.59
CA LEU A 145 9.53 -11.77 -11.80
C LEU A 145 8.55 -11.03 -12.70
N SER A 146 7.26 -11.12 -12.39
CA SER A 146 6.27 -10.18 -12.90
C SER A 146 6.51 -8.77 -12.33
N PRO A 147 5.90 -7.72 -12.90
CA PRO A 147 5.91 -6.38 -12.29
C PRO A 147 5.40 -6.35 -10.84
N GLN A 148 4.54 -7.31 -10.45
CA GLN A 148 4.03 -7.48 -9.08
C GLN A 148 5.04 -8.19 -8.15
N GLY A 149 6.18 -8.66 -8.66
CA GLY A 149 7.16 -9.43 -7.90
C GLY A 149 6.84 -10.92 -7.76
N LEU A 150 5.86 -11.43 -8.53
CA LEU A 150 5.49 -12.84 -8.50
C LEU A 150 6.34 -13.65 -9.49
N VAL A 151 6.70 -14.88 -9.10
CA VAL A 151 7.43 -15.81 -9.96
C VAL A 151 6.48 -16.87 -10.48
N MET A 152 6.49 -17.06 -11.81
CA MET A 152 5.80 -18.18 -12.44
C MET A 152 6.66 -19.43 -12.35
N LEU A 153 6.42 -20.29 -11.34
CA LEU A 153 7.25 -21.48 -11.10
C LEU A 153 7.19 -22.53 -12.22
N ASN A 154 6.17 -22.50 -13.08
CA ASN A 154 6.04 -23.41 -14.21
C ASN A 154 7.13 -23.21 -15.30
N SER A 155 7.79 -22.06 -15.34
CA SER A 155 8.93 -21.79 -16.22
C SER A 155 10.28 -22.03 -15.56
N VAL A 156 10.30 -22.41 -14.27
CA VAL A 156 11.53 -22.55 -13.49
C VAL A 156 12.07 -23.97 -13.58
N SER A 157 13.35 -24.10 -13.89
CA SER A 157 14.06 -25.38 -13.91
C SER A 157 15.38 -25.31 -13.12
N ILE A 158 15.87 -26.48 -12.74
CA ILE A 158 17.17 -26.67 -12.09
C ILE A 158 18.09 -27.41 -13.05
N GLU A 159 19.21 -26.79 -13.41
CA GLU A 159 20.26 -27.37 -14.24
C GLU A 159 21.51 -27.57 -13.39
N ARG A 160 21.67 -28.78 -12.84
CA ARG A 160 22.89 -29.18 -12.13
C ARG A 160 23.76 -29.97 -13.10
N ASP A 161 25.03 -29.58 -13.21
CA ASP A 161 26.08 -30.41 -13.79
C ASP A 161 26.28 -31.69 -12.95
#